data_AF-A0A940KI87-F1
#
_entry.id   AF-A0A940KI87-F1
#
_cell.length_a   1.000
_cell.length_b   1.000
_cell.length_c   1.000
_cell.angle_alpha   90.00
_cell.angle_beta   90.00
_cell.angle_gamma   90.00
#
_symmetry.space_group_name_H-M   'P 1'
#
loop_
_entity.id
_entity.type
_entity.pdbx_description
1 polymer ?
#
loop_
_entity_poly.entity_id
_entity_poly.type
_entity_poly.pdbx_seq_one_letter_code
_entity_poly.pdbx_strand_id
1 'polypeptide(L)'
;MISVGGTAIKNFKQDFNLDGEVIPVEFVTMNCVEKQLYQLYVPYEGNTVRFHMQRNANGDFKIMGEGVCPAKFLPLEAQFDAAIKSY
;
A
#
# COMPACT_ATOMS: atom_id res chain seq x y z
N MET A 1 -21.63 26.59 -4.89
CA MET A 1 -21.16 25.23 -5.20
C MET A 1 -19.72 25.15 -4.73
N ILE A 2 -19.44 24.34 -3.71
CA ILE A 2 -18.09 24.25 -3.15
C ILE A 2 -17.29 23.32 -4.07
N SER A 3 -16.45 23.91 -4.92
CA SER A 3 -15.43 23.17 -5.66
C SER A 3 -14.36 22.73 -4.65
N VAL A 4 -14.59 21.60 -3.99
CA VAL A 4 -13.52 20.90 -3.29
C VAL A 4 -12.74 20.14 -4.36
N GLY A 5 -11.83 20.84 -5.03
CA GLY A 5 -10.79 20.25 -5.88
C GLY A 5 -9.73 19.52 -5.05
N GLY A 6 -10.15 18.74 -4.05
CA GLY A 6 -9.28 17.81 -3.35
C GLY A 6 -9.27 16.54 -4.18
N THR A 7 -8.12 16.18 -4.75
CA THR A 7 -7.92 14.87 -5.36
C THR A 7 -8.19 13.83 -4.27
N ALA A 8 -9.43 13.34 -4.20
CA ALA A 8 -9.80 12.31 -3.25
C ALA A 8 -8.84 11.16 -3.46
N ILE A 9 -8.15 10.80 -2.39
CA ILE A 9 -7.18 9.73 -2.44
C ILE A 9 -8.00 8.46 -2.66
N LYS A 10 -7.77 7.80 -3.78
CA LYS A 10 -8.57 6.64 -4.20
C LYS A 10 -7.81 5.36 -3.93
N ASN A 11 -8.58 4.33 -3.65
CA ASN A 11 -8.13 2.96 -3.67
C ASN A 11 -7.63 2.65 -5.08
N PHE A 12 -6.50 1.99 -5.19
CA PHE A 12 -5.95 1.58 -6.48
C PHE A 12 -5.37 0.18 -6.38
N LYS A 13 -5.26 -0.50 -7.53
CA LYS A 13 -4.64 -1.81 -7.62
C LYS A 13 -3.41 -1.68 -8.51
N GLN A 14 -2.35 -2.37 -8.15
CA GLN A 14 -1.15 -2.43 -8.94
C GLN A 14 -0.52 -3.80 -8.83
N ASP A 15 -0.03 -4.30 -9.96
CA ASP A 15 0.62 -5.60 -10.04
C ASP A 15 2.12 -5.44 -9.76
N PHE A 16 2.65 -6.27 -8.88
CA PHE A 16 4.08 -6.31 -8.56
C PHE A 16 4.65 -7.66 -9.00
N ASN A 17 5.92 -7.68 -9.39
CA ASN A 17 6.61 -8.92 -9.69
C ASN A 17 7.41 -9.35 -8.46
N LEU A 18 7.11 -10.54 -7.95
CA LEU A 18 7.77 -11.14 -6.79
C LEU A 18 8.20 -12.56 -7.14
N ASP A 19 9.51 -12.82 -7.15
CA ASP A 19 10.08 -14.12 -7.52
C ASP A 19 9.64 -14.63 -8.91
N GLY A 20 9.38 -13.72 -9.86
CA GLY A 20 8.91 -14.07 -11.21
C GLY A 20 7.39 -14.26 -11.32
N GLU A 21 6.65 -14.11 -10.22
CA GLU A 21 5.19 -14.19 -10.17
C GLU A 21 4.58 -12.78 -10.11
N VAL A 22 3.52 -12.55 -10.89
CA VAL A 22 2.78 -11.29 -10.87
C VAL A 22 1.73 -11.35 -9.78
N ILE A 23 1.91 -10.56 -8.73
CA ILE A 23 1.01 -10.47 -7.60
C ILE A 23 0.18 -9.18 -7.70
N PRO A 24 -1.15 -9.29 -7.83
CA PRO A 24 -2.02 -8.12 -7.76
C PRO A 24 -2.10 -7.61 -6.31
N VAL A 25 -1.70 -6.37 -6.09
CA VAL A 25 -1.75 -5.72 -4.79
C VAL A 25 -2.79 -4.62 -4.80
N GLU A 26 -3.73 -4.68 -3.86
CA GLU A 26 -4.78 -3.67 -3.70
C GLU A 26 -4.45 -2.72 -2.55
N PHE A 27 -4.36 -1.43 -2.87
CA PHE A 27 -4.09 -0.34 -1.93
C PHE A 27 -5.41 0.33 -1.58
N VAL A 28 -5.79 0.23 -0.31
CA VAL A 28 -7.00 0.85 0.24
C VAL A 28 -6.56 1.97 1.18
N THR A 29 -6.84 3.22 0.80
CA THR A 29 -6.61 4.34 1.72
C THR A 29 -7.63 4.30 2.86
N MET A 30 -7.15 4.41 4.09
CA MET A 30 -7.99 4.48 5.29
C MET A 30 -8.28 5.92 5.72
N ASN A 31 -7.46 6.87 5.26
CA ASN A 31 -7.62 8.29 5.56
C ASN A 31 -7.73 9.07 4.24
N CYS A 32 -8.94 9.54 3.93
CA CYS A 32 -9.21 10.28 2.69
C CYS A 32 -8.67 11.71 2.70
N VAL A 33 -8.25 12.22 3.85
CA VAL A 33 -7.85 13.64 4.02
C VAL A 33 -6.33 13.81 3.94
N GLU A 34 -5.56 12.89 4.51
CA GLU A 34 -4.10 12.91 4.45
C GLU A 34 -3.59 11.51 4.10
N LYS A 35 -2.66 11.38 3.13
CA LYS A 35 -1.95 10.12 2.79
C LYS A 35 -1.12 9.64 3.98
N GLN A 36 -1.75 9.15 5.03
CA GLN A 36 -1.08 8.75 6.27
C GLN A 36 -1.11 7.25 6.45
N LEU A 37 -2.19 6.57 6.03
CA LEU A 37 -2.36 5.14 6.24
C LEU A 37 -3.02 4.48 5.03
N TYR A 38 -2.33 3.48 4.48
CA TYR A 38 -2.85 2.58 3.46
C TYR A 38 -2.93 1.16 4.01
N GLN A 39 -3.95 0.42 3.60
CA GLN A 39 -4.03 -1.00 3.83
C GLN A 39 -3.79 -1.71 2.50
N LEU A 40 -2.79 -2.58 2.46
CA LEU A 40 -2.46 -3.38 1.29
C LEU A 40 -3.07 -4.77 1.46
N TYR A 41 -3.65 -5.29 0.40
CA TYR A 41 -4.08 -6.69 0.30
C TYR A 41 -3.25 -7.39 -0.76
N VAL A 42 -2.62 -8.50 -0.37
CA VAL A 42 -1.76 -9.30 -1.23
C VAL A 42 -2.17 -10.78 -1.16
N PRO A 43 -2.14 -11.52 -2.27
CA PRO A 43 -2.27 -12.97 -2.24
C PRO A 43 -0.96 -13.61 -1.75
N TYR A 44 -1.04 -14.47 -0.74
CA TYR A 44 0.09 -15.24 -0.19
C TYR A 44 -0.37 -16.64 0.24
N GLU A 45 0.28 -17.69 -0.26
CA GLU A 45 0.02 -19.10 0.09
C GLU A 45 -1.49 -19.49 0.09
N GLY A 46 -2.21 -19.06 -0.96
CA GLY A 46 -3.64 -19.35 -1.12
C GLY A 46 -4.58 -18.54 -0.22
N ASN A 47 -4.04 -17.61 0.57
CA ASN A 47 -4.79 -16.70 1.43
C ASN A 47 -4.55 -15.24 1.01
N THR A 48 -5.49 -14.35 1.32
CA THR A 48 -5.25 -12.91 1.17
C THR A 48 -4.70 -12.37 2.48
N VAL A 49 -3.44 -11.96 2.47
CA VAL A 49 -2.82 -11.29 3.59
C VAL A 49 -3.04 -9.80 3.46
N ARG A 50 -3.31 -9.14 4.58
CA ARG A 50 -3.44 -7.69 4.64
C ARG A 50 -2.47 -7.12 5.65
N PHE A 51 -1.83 -6.02 5.30
CA PHE A 51 -0.96 -5.27 6.19
C PHE A 51 -1.12 -3.78 5.97
N HIS A 52 -0.72 -3.00 6.96
CA HIS A 52 -0.82 -1.55 6.91
C HIS A 52 0.51 -0.94 6.51
N MET A 53 0.45 0.10 5.70
CA MET A 53 1.57 0.99 5.43
C MET A 53 1.25 2.37 5.97
N GLN A 54 2.12 2.88 6.83
CA GLN A 54 1.98 4.19 7.44
C GLN A 54 3.10 5.12 6.98
N ARG A 55 2.72 6.36 6.67
CA ARG A 55 3.68 7.43 6.35
C ARG A 55 4.45 7.84 7.59
N ASN A 56 5.78 7.82 7.52
CA ASN A 56 6.65 8.32 8.58
C ASN A 56 6.84 9.84 8.47
N ALA A 57 7.60 10.42 9.41
CA ALA A 57 7.91 11.86 9.42
C ALA A 57 8.74 12.33 8.21
N ASN A 58 9.50 11.43 7.58
CA ASN A 58 10.26 11.71 6.35
C ASN A 58 9.38 11.67 5.09
N GLY A 59 8.13 11.23 5.24
CA GLY A 59 7.17 11.10 4.17
C GLY A 59 7.21 9.76 3.42
N ASP A 60 7.98 8.78 3.90
CA ASP A 60 8.04 7.43 3.36
C ASP A 60 7.00 6.52 4.01
N PHE A 61 6.37 5.67 3.21
CA PHE A 61 5.44 4.65 3.68
C PHE A 61 6.21 3.42 4.10
N LYS A 62 6.01 2.99 5.34
CA LYS A 62 6.60 1.76 5.88
C LYS A 62 5.53 0.79 6.32
N ILE A 63 5.81 -0.50 6.16
CA ILE A 63 4.94 -1.57 6.62
C ILE A 63 4.92 -1.54 8.16
N MET A 64 3.72 -1.41 8.72
CA MET A 64 3.48 -1.38 10.15
C MET A 64 2.87 -2.70 10.61
N GLY A 65 3.41 -3.22 11.72
CA GLY A 65 3.04 -4.50 12.29
C GLY A 65 4.16 -5.54 12.12
N GLU A 66 4.80 -5.90 13.21
CA GLU A 66 5.74 -7.03 13.22
C GLU A 66 4.93 -8.33 13.04
N GLY A 67 5.33 -9.15 12.07
CA GLY A 67 4.72 -10.46 11.80
C GLY A 67 3.40 -10.46 11.03
N VAL A 68 2.86 -9.30 10.62
CA VAL A 68 1.65 -9.25 9.76
C VAL A 68 1.99 -9.31 8.26
N CYS A 69 3.17 -8.82 7.90
CA CYS A 69 3.68 -8.90 6.54
C CYS A 69 4.54 -10.15 6.38
N PRO A 70 4.21 -11.05 5.43
CA PRO A 70 5.04 -12.21 5.16
C PRO A 70 6.42 -11.75 4.66
N ALA A 71 7.48 -12.43 5.08
CA ALA A 71 8.86 -12.05 4.76
C ALA A 71 9.12 -11.90 3.25
N LYS A 72 8.34 -12.60 2.43
CA LYS A 72 8.37 -12.52 0.96
C LYS A 72 8.06 -11.10 0.43
N PHE A 73 7.20 -10.33 1.10
CA PHE A 73 6.80 -8.99 0.63
C PHE A 73 7.60 -7.85 1.28
N LEU A 74 8.41 -8.12 2.30
CA LEU A 74 9.34 -7.14 2.87
C LEU A 74 10.23 -6.46 1.81
N PRO A 75 10.85 -7.16 0.84
CA PRO A 75 11.63 -6.50 -0.21
C PRO A 75 10.79 -5.61 -1.15
N LEU A 76 9.47 -5.77 -1.17
CA LEU A 76 8.57 -4.92 -1.96
C LEU A 76 8.17 -3.64 -1.22
N GLU A 77 8.52 -3.47 0.06
CA GLU A 77 8.20 -2.27 0.83
C GLU A 77 8.57 -0.98 0.08
N ALA A 78 9.78 -0.92 -0.47
CA ALA A 78 10.24 0.23 -1.25
C ALA A 78 9.44 0.45 -2.55
N GLN A 79 8.97 -0.64 -3.18
CA GLN A 79 8.13 -0.55 -4.38
C GLN A 79 6.73 -0.08 -4.03
N PHE A 80 6.17 -0.52 -2.90
CA PHE A 80 4.88 -0.06 -2.40
C PHE A 80 4.91 1.43 -2.02
N ASP A 81 5.98 1.89 -1.37
CA ASP A 81 6.19 3.32 -1.10
C ASP A 81 6.21 4.15 -2.40
N ALA A 82 7.00 3.71 -3.38
CA ALA A 82 7.07 4.37 -4.69
C ALA A 82 5.71 4.40 -5.41
N ALA A 83 4.95 3.31 -5.34
CA ALA A 83 3.61 3.21 -5.90
C ALA A 83 2.63 4.23 -5.28
N ILE A 84 2.60 4.31 -3.94
CA ILE A 84 1.73 5.26 -3.21
C ILE A 84 2.11 6.72 -3.50
N LYS A 85 3.41 6.99 -3.68
CA LYS A 85 3.93 8.32 -4.04
C LYS A 85 3.62 8.69 -5.49
N SER A 86 3.62 7.72 -6.41
CA SER A 86 3.37 7.92 -7.84
C SER A 86 1.89 8.09 -8.20
N TYR A 87 0.97 7.71 -7.31
CA TYR A 87 -0.48 7.81 -7.51
C TYR A 87 -1.07 9.08 -6.89
#